data_AF-A0A953ZGD8-F1
#
_entry.id   AF-A0A953ZGD8-F1
#
_cell.length_a   1.000
_cell.length_b   1.000
_cell.length_c   1.000
_cell.angle_alpha   90.00
_cell.angle_beta   90.00
_cell.angle_gamma   90.00
#
_symmetry.space_group_name_H-M   'P 1'
#
loop_
_entity.id
_entity.type
_entity.pdbx_description
1 polymer ?
#
loop_
_entity_poly.entity_id
_entity_poly.type
_entity_poly.pdbx_seq_one_letter_code
_entity_poly.pdbx_strand_id
1 'polypeptide(L)'
;MKRLPHTPSWLPISLHLAHGLIAGGVGYMAAYAAVIYTASEPGSTRSMVAVLVSGGLIIFELAFFAYLILRRRRMRRLWADASTMIKAEQWDGA
;
A
#
# COMPACT_ATOMS: atom_id res chain seq x y z
N MET A 1 5.31 -33.30 6.29
CA MET A 1 4.21 -32.32 6.17
C MET A 1 4.54 -31.07 6.98
N LYS A 2 4.88 -29.94 6.34
CA LYS A 2 5.13 -28.67 7.04
C LYS A 2 3.78 -28.10 7.47
N ARG A 3 3.49 -28.07 8.78
CA ARG A 3 2.25 -27.52 9.34
C ARG A 3 2.15 -26.05 8.96
N LEU A 4 1.01 -25.67 8.38
CA LEU A 4 0.69 -24.25 8.15
C LEU A 4 0.71 -23.54 9.51
N PRO A 5 1.31 -22.33 9.61
CA PRO A 5 1.36 -21.61 10.88
C PRO A 5 -0.07 -21.33 11.39
N HIS A 6 -0.38 -21.84 12.58
CA HIS A 6 -1.70 -21.73 13.21
C HIS A 6 -1.97 -20.35 13.83
N THR A 7 -0.95 -19.51 13.92
CA THR A 7 -1.04 -18.16 14.48
C THR A 7 -1.43 -17.16 13.40
N PRO A 8 -2.50 -16.37 13.57
CA PRO A 8 -2.83 -15.30 12.65
C PRO A 8 -1.65 -14.34 12.58
N SER A 9 -1.06 -14.18 11.39
CA SER A 9 0.05 -13.24 11.23
C SER A 9 -0.46 -11.82 11.42
N TRP A 10 0.17 -11.05 12.31
CA TRP A 10 -0.12 -9.62 12.50
C TRP A 10 0.40 -8.74 11.35
N LEU A 11 1.14 -9.34 10.42
CA LEU A 11 1.73 -8.71 9.25
C LEU A 11 0.73 -7.91 8.38
N PRO A 12 -0.50 -8.36 8.12
CA PRO A 12 -1.47 -7.61 7.31
C PRO A 12 -2.02 -6.38 8.05
N ILE A 13 -2.21 -6.50 9.37
CA ILE A 13 -2.76 -5.43 10.22
C ILE A 13 -1.71 -4.33 10.39
N SER A 14 -0.48 -4.70 10.73
CA SER A 14 0.64 -3.76 10.85
C SER A 14 0.93 -3.03 9.53
N LEU A 15 0.85 -3.74 8.39
CA LEU A 15 1.00 -3.12 7.07
C LEU A 15 -0.15 -2.15 6.75
N HIS A 16 -1.39 -2.47 7.13
CA HIS A 16 -2.52 -1.55 6.96
C HIS A 16 -2.40 -0.30 7.84
N LEU A 17 -1.97 -0.46 9.10
CA LEU A 17 -1.75 0.67 10.01
C LEU A 17 -0.62 1.57 9.52
N ALA A 18 0.51 0.98 9.10
CA ALA A 18 1.63 1.74 8.54
C ALA A 18 1.22 2.49 7.27
N HIS A 19 0.47 1.84 6.38
CA HIS A 19 -0.05 2.51 5.17
C HIS A 19 -1.04 3.62 5.53
N GLY A 20 -1.96 3.40 6.46
CA GLY A 20 -2.90 4.43 6.92
C GLY A 20 -2.19 5.65 7.49
N LEU A 21 -1.08 5.46 8.21
CA LEU A 21 -0.24 6.53 8.72
C LEU A 21 0.44 7.32 7.60
N ILE A 22 1.00 6.62 6.60
CA ILE A 22 1.65 7.24 5.44
C ILE A 22 0.64 8.00 4.60
N ALA A 23 -0.49 7.38 4.24
CA ALA A 23 -1.56 8.02 3.48
C ALA A 23 -2.09 9.27 4.20
N GLY A 24 -2.28 9.20 5.52
CA GLY A 24 -2.65 10.35 6.35
C GLY A 24 -1.60 11.46 6.33
N GLY A 25 -0.31 11.11 6.42
CA GLY A 25 0.80 12.06 6.31
C GLY A 25 0.89 12.74 4.94
N VAL A 26 0.69 11.98 3.85
CA VAL A 26 0.63 12.51 2.49
C VAL A 26 -0.54 13.47 2.33
N GLY A 27 -1.71 13.12 2.85
CA GLY A 27 -2.89 14.01 2.86
C GLY A 27 -2.64 15.31 3.63
N TYR A 28 -2.00 15.23 4.80
CA TYR A 28 -1.62 16.41 5.58
C TYR A 28 -0.63 17.30 4.83
N MET A 29 0.41 16.72 4.21
CA MET A 29 1.38 17.47 3.39
C MET A 29 0.73 18.11 2.15
N ALA A 30 -0.24 17.44 1.53
CA ALA A 30 -1.01 18.00 0.43
C ALA A 30 -1.84 19.22 0.87
N ALA A 31 -2.55 19.10 2.00
CA ALA A 31 -3.31 20.21 2.57
C ALA A 31 -2.40 21.38 2.97
N TYR A 32 -1.24 21.08 3.57
CA TYR A 32 -0.27 22.10 3.96
C TYR A 32 0.33 22.82 2.75
N ALA A 33 0.69 22.09 1.69
CA ALA A 33 1.16 22.69 0.44
C ALA A 33 0.09 23.55 -0.24
N ALA A 34 -1.19 23.16 -0.17
CA ALA A 34 -2.29 23.97 -0.67
C ALA A 34 -2.38 25.31 0.08
N VAL A 35 -2.27 25.29 1.42
CA VAL A 35 -2.27 26.51 2.25
C VAL A 35 -1.09 27.42 1.90
N ILE A 36 0.13 26.84 1.79
CA ILE A 36 1.32 27.60 1.37
C ILE A 36 1.10 28.23 -0.01
N TYR A 37 0.55 27.47 -0.96
CA TYR A 37 0.28 27.97 -2.30
C TYR A 37 -0.68 29.15 -2.29
N THR A 38 -1.80 29.04 -1.57
CA THR A 38 -2.80 30.11 -1.49
C THR A 38 -2.34 31.34 -0.71
N ALA A 39 -1.41 31.18 0.23
CA ALA A 39 -0.87 32.27 1.04
C ALA A 39 0.40 32.90 0.43
N SER A 40 0.92 32.35 -0.66
CA SER A 40 2.18 32.80 -1.27
C SER A 40 1.99 33.89 -2.32
N GLU A 41 2.97 34.77 -2.42
CA GLU A 41 3.08 35.71 -3.54
C GLU A 41 3.21 34.95 -4.87
N PRO A 42 2.62 35.48 -5.96
CA PRO A 42 2.75 34.89 -7.29
C PRO A 42 4.23 34.72 -7.68
N GLY A 43 4.61 33.52 -8.10
CA GLY A 43 6.00 33.21 -8.50
C GLY A 43 6.94 32.82 -7.35
N SER A 44 6.43 32.67 -6.13
CA SER A 44 7.25 32.20 -5.00
C SER A 44 7.82 30.79 -5.24
N THR A 45 9.14 30.68 -5.27
CA THR A 45 9.84 29.39 -5.40
C THR A 45 9.47 28.43 -4.27
N ARG A 46 9.19 28.95 -3.06
CA ARG A 46 8.84 28.13 -1.90
C ARG A 46 7.50 27.42 -2.08
N SER A 47 6.49 28.10 -2.62
CA SER A 47 5.19 27.46 -2.89
C SER A 47 5.27 26.49 -4.05
N MET A 48 6.05 26.81 -5.08
CA MET A 48 6.26 25.91 -6.21
C MET A 48 6.94 24.59 -5.78
N VAL A 49 7.97 24.66 -4.92
CA VAL A 49 8.61 23.48 -4.35
C VAL A 49 7.65 22.69 -3.46
N ALA A 50 6.86 23.35 -2.61
CA ALA A 50 5.87 22.68 -1.77
C ALA A 50 4.83 21.90 -2.59
N VAL A 51 4.31 22.51 -3.66
CA VAL A 51 3.35 21.85 -4.56
C VAL A 51 3.99 20.67 -5.29
N LEU A 52 5.22 20.81 -5.77
CA LEU A 52 5.94 19.73 -6.47
C LEU A 52 6.21 18.54 -5.54
N VAL A 53 6.67 18.79 -4.32
CA VAL A 53 6.94 17.73 -3.33
C VAL A 53 5.65 17.02 -2.94
N SER A 54 4.59 17.77 -2.63
CA SER A 54 3.29 17.17 -2.29
C SER A 54 2.67 16.41 -3.47
N GLY A 55 2.78 16.94 -4.70
CA GLY A 55 2.34 16.23 -5.91
C GLY A 55 3.09 14.92 -6.12
N GLY A 56 4.42 14.93 -5.93
CA GLY A 56 5.25 13.73 -6.01
C GLY A 56 4.85 12.66 -4.97
N LEU A 57 4.58 13.08 -3.74
CA LEU A 57 4.11 12.19 -2.67
C LEU A 57 2.75 11.55 -2.99
N ILE A 58 1.81 12.32 -3.57
CA ILE A 58 0.50 11.78 -3.99
C ILE A 58 0.67 10.71 -5.08
N ILE A 59 1.52 10.95 -6.08
CA ILE A 59 1.79 9.98 -7.15
C ILE A 59 2.41 8.71 -6.57
N PHE A 60 3.39 8.87 -5.67
CA PHE A 60 4.01 7.75 -4.99
C PHE A 60 2.99 6.91 -4.21
N GLU A 61 2.09 7.56 -3.46
CA GLU A 61 1.07 6.86 -2.66
C GLU A 61 0.09 6.08 -3.55
N LEU A 62 -0.35 6.66 -4.67
CA LEU A 62 -1.20 5.97 -5.65
C LEU A 62 -0.50 4.74 -6.24
N ALA A 63 0.78 4.86 -6.60
CA ALA A 63 1.58 3.75 -7.12
C ALA A 63 1.77 2.64 -6.06
N PHE A 64 2.04 3.03 -4.81
CA PHE A 64 2.18 2.11 -3.69
C PHE A 64 0.85 1.37 -3.40
N PHE A 65 -0.27 2.07 -3.41
CA PHE A 65 -1.59 1.48 -3.25
C PHE A 65 -1.91 0.46 -4.37
N ALA A 66 -1.63 0.82 -5.63
CA ALA A 66 -1.78 -0.10 -6.76
C ALA A 66 -0.91 -1.36 -6.57
N TYR A 67 0.34 -1.19 -6.12
CA TYR A 67 1.24 -2.30 -5.80
C TYR A 67 0.66 -3.21 -4.70
N LEU A 68 0.12 -2.65 -3.61
CA LEU A 68 -0.50 -3.44 -2.53
C LEU A 68 -1.69 -4.26 -3.05
N ILE A 69 -2.53 -3.69 -3.91
CA ILE A 69 -3.65 -4.40 -4.54
C ILE A 69 -3.16 -5.55 -5.41
N LEU A 70 -2.17 -5.29 -6.28
CA LEU A 70 -1.60 -6.32 -7.15
C LEU A 70 -0.95 -7.44 -6.34
N ARG A 71 -0.23 -7.10 -5.27
CA ARG A 71 0.37 -8.07 -4.34
C ARG A 71 -0.69 -8.91 -3.65
N ARG A 72 -1.80 -8.30 -3.19
CA ARG A 72 -2.93 -9.03 -2.59
C ARG A 72 -3.56 -10.01 -3.58
N ARG A 73 -3.76 -9.58 -4.84
CA ARG A 73 -4.28 -10.45 -5.91
C ARG A 73 -3.34 -11.62 -6.20
N ARG A 74 -2.03 -11.36 -6.30
CA ARG A 74 -1.02 -12.41 -6.52
C ARG A 74 -1.00 -13.44 -5.39
N MET A 75 -1.01 -12.98 -4.14
CA MET A 75 -1.07 -13.89 -2.99
C MET A 75 -2.33 -14.74 -3.02
N ARG A 76 -3.51 -14.17 -3.31
CA ARG A 76 -4.75 -14.95 -3.43
C ARG A 76 -4.65 -16.04 -4.50
N ARG A 77 -4.03 -15.75 -5.65
CA ARG A 77 -3.80 -16.76 -6.71
C ARG A 77 -2.89 -17.88 -6.21
N LEU A 78 -1.74 -17.55 -5.64
CA LEU A 78 -0.80 -18.54 -5.09
C LEU A 78 -1.45 -19.42 -4.01
N TRP A 79 -2.31 -18.85 -3.17
CA TRP A 79 -3.08 -19.62 -2.19
C TRP A 79 -4.13 -20.54 -2.85
N ALA A 80 -4.79 -20.08 -3.91
CA ALA A 80 -5.74 -20.91 -4.65
C ALA A 80 -5.01 -22.09 -5.32
N ASP A 81 -3.88 -21.85 -5.97
CA ASP A 81 -3.06 -22.87 -6.62
C ASP A 81 -2.49 -23.87 -5.61
N ALA A 82 -2.05 -23.41 -4.44
CA ALA A 82 -1.61 -24.30 -3.37
C ALA A 82 -2.77 -25.18 -2.85
N SER A 83 -3.98 -24.62 -2.75
CA SER A 83 -5.16 -25.37 -2.26
C SER A 83 -5.65 -26.44 -3.23
N THR A 84 -5.49 -26.23 -4.54
CA THR A 84 -5.82 -27.23 -5.55
C THR A 84 -4.78 -28.35 -5.56
N MET A 85 -3.48 -28.03 -5.43
CA MET A 85 -2.42 -29.04 -5.34
C MET A 85 -2.53 -29.92 -4.09
N ILE A 86 -2.84 -29.34 -2.93
CA ILE A 86 -3.06 -30.12 -1.68
C ILE A 86 -4.25 -31.07 -1.83
N LYS A 87 -5.33 -30.64 -2.49
CA LYS A 87 -6.48 -31.51 -2.77
C LYS A 87 -6.14 -32.62 -3.77
N ALA A 88 -5.33 -32.34 -4.80
CA ALA A 88 -4.90 -33.35 -5.76
C ALA A 88 -4.00 -34.42 -5.12
N GLU A 89 -3.01 -34.02 -4.29
CA GLU A 89 -2.18 -34.97 -3.52
C GLU A 89 -3.02 -35.86 -2.58
N GLN A 90 -4.09 -35.31 -1.99
CA GLN A 90 -5.01 -36.10 -1.15
C GLN A 90 -5.84 -37.12 -1.94
N TRP A 91 -6.07 -36.90 -3.24
CA TRP A 91 -6.80 -37.83 -4.10
C TRP A 91 -5.88 -38.91 -4.71
N ASP A 92 -4.62 -38.59 -5.00
CA ASP A 92 -3.63 -39.56 -5.52
C ASP A 92 -3.07 -40.47 -4.42
N GLY A 93 -3.20 -40.09 -3.15
CA GLY A 93 -2.75 -40.87 -1.99
C GLY A 93 -3.81 -41.79 -1.38
N ALA A 94 -5.04 -41.82 -1.90
CA ALA A 94 -6.16 -42.64 -1.45
C ALA A 94 -6.41 -43.83 -2.39
#